data_AF-A0A7V2S3N0-F1
#
_entry.id   AF-A0A7V2S3N0-F1
#
_cell.length_a   1.000
_cell.length_b   1.000
_cell.length_c   1.000
_cell.angle_alpha   90.00
_cell.angle_beta   90.00
_cell.angle_gamma   90.00
#
_symmetry.space_group_name_H-M   'P 1'
#
loop_
_entity.id
_entity.type
_entity.pdbx_description
1 polymer ?
#
loop_
_entity_poly.entity_id
_entity_poly.type
_entity_poly.pdbx_seq_one_letter_code
_entity_poly.pdbx_strand_id
1 'polypeptide(L)'
;MKTGKSFRQGWREGLSGKIKRGLRFLKQALLELVVVLVFALLAQTPAAKVDVVIKSDAAGYYDYLPALFIYHDFVRKNRPESNYPALYKRIDKKAFYVDYKGFKVDKYPVGTALLQGPFFLAAYWSKPLHGHPAGGFEKPFQHTVQTATLFYLLAGLIFLRKILEMYSIRKPVILFSQILLVFATPVTHYANFDAGFSHIYSFFALTAFFYFSRSFFTRYRVKDFLWACAFLGLILLLRQINVLAVLF
;
A
#
# COMPACT_ATOMS: atom_id res chain seq x y z
N MET A 1 -51.34 4.14 17.96
CA MET A 1 -50.47 5.24 17.46
C MET A 1 -49.31 5.47 18.45
N LYS A 2 -48.25 4.64 18.44
CA LYS A 2 -47.11 4.74 19.39
C LYS A 2 -45.75 4.28 18.81
N THR A 3 -45.59 4.26 17.49
CA THR A 3 -44.45 3.58 16.82
C THR A 3 -43.41 4.51 16.18
N GLY A 4 -43.67 5.82 16.05
CA GLY A 4 -42.77 6.75 15.35
C GLY A 4 -41.63 7.39 16.18
N LYS A 5 -41.81 7.58 17.50
CA LYS A 5 -40.80 8.22 18.37
C LYS A 5 -39.69 7.26 18.81
N SER A 6 -40.04 6.02 19.15
CA SER A 6 -39.09 4.97 19.56
C SER A 6 -38.09 4.61 18.46
N PHE A 7 -38.53 4.53 17.20
CA PHE A 7 -37.66 4.23 16.06
C PHE A 7 -36.62 5.32 15.78
N ARG A 8 -37.02 6.61 15.83
CA ARG A 8 -36.10 7.74 15.63
C ARG A 8 -35.08 7.87 16.77
N GLN A 9 -35.46 7.48 17.98
CA GLN A 9 -34.60 7.53 19.16
C GLN A 9 -33.51 6.44 19.12
N GLY A 10 -33.88 5.19 18.79
CA GLY A 10 -32.91 4.10 18.55
C GLY A 10 -31.96 4.35 17.38
N TRP A 11 -32.44 4.99 16.31
CA TRP A 11 -31.59 5.42 15.18
C TRP A 11 -30.58 6.50 15.59
N ARG A 12 -30.99 7.52 16.35
CA ARG A 12 -30.10 8.59 16.84
C ARG A 12 -29.06 8.07 17.83
N GLU A 13 -29.43 7.14 18.71
CA GLU A 13 -28.52 6.52 19.66
C GLU A 13 -27.50 5.59 18.99
N GLY A 14 -27.94 4.79 18.00
CA GLY A 14 -27.04 3.96 17.18
C GLY A 14 -26.04 4.80 16.35
N LEU A 15 -26.50 5.92 15.79
CA LEU A 15 -25.66 6.87 15.05
C LEU A 15 -24.65 7.56 15.98
N SER A 16 -25.11 8.01 17.16
CA SER A 16 -24.25 8.61 18.20
C SER A 16 -23.18 7.64 18.68
N GLY A 17 -23.52 6.36 18.87
CA GLY A 17 -22.56 5.30 19.25
C GLY A 17 -21.49 5.04 18.18
N LYS A 18 -21.88 5.01 16.90
CA LYS A 18 -20.94 4.88 15.77
C LYS A 18 -20.02 6.10 15.66
N ILE A 19 -20.56 7.31 15.79
CA ILE A 19 -19.79 8.57 15.78
C ILE A 19 -18.76 8.60 16.91
N LYS A 20 -19.18 8.29 18.15
CA LYS A 20 -18.26 8.21 19.31
C LYS A 20 -17.16 7.16 19.14
N ARG A 21 -17.45 6.04 18.46
CA ARG A 21 -16.46 5.01 18.15
C ARG A 21 -15.47 5.49 17.08
N GLY A 22 -15.96 6.17 16.05
CA GLY A 22 -15.13 6.80 15.02
C GLY A 22 -14.20 7.87 15.59
N LEU A 23 -14.72 8.77 16.42
CA LEU A 23 -13.92 9.79 17.11
C LEU A 23 -12.82 9.19 17.99
N ARG A 24 -13.10 8.11 18.72
CA ARG A 24 -12.05 7.40 19.49
C ARG A 24 -10.98 6.81 18.58
N PHE A 25 -11.36 6.20 17.47
CA PHE A 25 -10.41 5.66 16.50
C PHE A 25 -9.53 6.76 15.89
N LEU A 26 -10.12 7.90 15.49
CA LEU A 26 -9.37 9.04 14.95
C LEU A 26 -8.39 9.61 15.99
N LYS A 27 -8.83 9.77 17.24
CA LYS A 27 -7.95 10.21 18.34
C LYS A 27 -6.80 9.25 18.58
N GLN A 28 -7.04 7.94 18.45
CA GLN A 28 -5.98 6.94 18.54
C GLN A 28 -5.01 7.08 17.36
N ALA A 29 -5.52 7.05 16.13
CA ALA A 29 -4.71 7.15 14.90
C ALA A 29 -3.92 8.46 14.75
N LEU A 30 -4.29 9.51 15.50
CA LEU A 30 -3.61 10.79 15.49
C LEU A 30 -2.12 10.66 15.85
N LEU A 31 -1.76 9.79 16.79
CA LEU A 31 -0.36 9.64 17.20
C LEU A 31 0.48 9.01 16.09
N GLU A 32 -0.01 7.95 15.43
CA GLU A 32 0.69 7.38 14.27
C GLU A 32 0.76 8.37 13.12
N LEU A 33 -0.30 9.17 12.90
CA LEU A 33 -0.28 10.22 11.89
C LEU A 33 0.82 11.25 12.20
N VAL A 34 0.93 11.70 13.45
CA VAL A 34 2.01 12.61 13.87
C VAL A 34 3.39 11.99 13.64
N VAL A 35 3.60 10.72 14.00
CA VAL A 35 4.87 10.01 13.75
C VAL A 35 5.21 9.99 12.25
N VAL A 36 4.24 9.65 11.39
CA VAL A 36 4.44 9.60 9.93
C VAL A 36 4.65 10.99 9.35
N LEU A 37 3.96 12.02 9.84
CA LEU A 37 4.16 13.40 9.40
C LEU A 37 5.53 13.94 9.80
N VAL A 38 5.98 13.68 11.04
CA VAL A 38 7.33 14.04 11.49
C VAL A 38 8.37 13.34 10.61
N PHE A 39 8.20 12.04 10.34
CA PHE A 39 9.05 11.31 9.41
C PHE A 39 9.05 11.94 8.01
N ALA A 40 7.87 12.26 7.47
CA ALA A 40 7.75 12.87 6.15
C ALA A 40 8.44 14.24 6.08
N LEU A 41 8.34 15.07 7.12
CA LEU A 41 9.03 16.35 7.21
C LEU A 41 10.55 16.18 7.23
N LEU A 42 11.06 15.22 8.01
CA LEU A 42 12.49 14.89 8.05
C LEU A 42 13.00 14.39 6.71
N ALA A 43 12.20 13.59 6.00
CA ALA A 43 12.50 13.10 4.66
C ALA A 43 12.55 14.23 3.59
N GLN A 44 11.97 15.40 3.86
CA GLN A 44 12.07 16.56 2.95
C GLN A 44 13.29 17.46 3.21
N THR A 45 14.10 17.16 4.23
CA THR A 45 15.34 17.92 4.48
C THR A 45 16.34 17.74 3.34
N PRO A 46 17.22 18.73 3.06
CA PRO A 46 18.18 18.63 1.96
C PRO A 46 19.08 17.39 2.00
N ALA A 47 19.38 16.89 3.20
CA ALA A 47 20.22 15.70 3.40
C ALA A 47 19.49 14.38 3.12
N ALA A 48 18.15 14.37 3.19
CA ALA A 48 17.34 13.15 3.08
C ALA A 48 16.40 13.15 1.86
N LYS A 49 16.27 14.27 1.14
CA LYS A 49 15.31 14.42 0.05
C LYS A 49 15.64 13.50 -1.13
N VAL A 50 14.61 12.83 -1.63
CA VAL A 50 14.71 11.93 -2.79
C VAL A 50 13.65 12.31 -3.83
N ASP A 51 14.11 12.64 -5.04
CA ASP A 51 13.22 13.06 -6.13
C ASP A 51 12.79 11.88 -7.04
N VAL A 52 13.50 10.74 -6.97
CA VAL A 52 13.25 9.57 -7.82
C VAL A 52 13.10 8.32 -6.97
N VAL A 53 11.88 7.79 -6.92
CA VAL A 53 11.49 6.62 -6.11
C VAL A 53 11.03 5.44 -6.96
N ILE A 54 10.63 5.68 -8.21
CA ILE A 54 10.34 4.66 -9.22
C ILE A 54 11.64 4.37 -9.98
N LYS A 55 12.48 3.51 -9.38
CA LYS A 55 13.79 3.10 -9.88
C LYS A 55 14.08 1.64 -9.55
N SER A 56 15.04 1.02 -10.25
CA SER A 56 15.41 -0.40 -10.06
C SER A 56 14.15 -1.29 -9.99
N ASP A 57 13.98 -2.05 -8.90
CA ASP A 57 12.88 -2.99 -8.68
C ASP A 57 11.54 -2.27 -8.58
N ALA A 58 11.50 -1.07 -7.97
CA ALA A 58 10.28 -0.27 -7.92
C ALA A 58 9.73 0.03 -9.31
N ALA A 59 10.59 0.16 -10.33
CA ALA A 59 10.13 0.37 -11.69
C ALA A 59 9.35 -0.83 -12.22
N GLY A 60 9.79 -2.07 -11.96
CA GLY A 60 9.04 -3.27 -12.34
C GLY A 60 7.74 -3.44 -11.56
N TYR A 61 7.79 -3.27 -10.23
CA TYR A 61 6.58 -3.27 -9.41
C TYR A 61 5.52 -2.27 -9.88
N TYR A 62 5.95 -1.12 -10.40
CA TYR A 62 5.09 -0.02 -10.82
C TYR A 62 4.62 -0.12 -12.28
N ASP A 63 5.40 -0.71 -13.20
CA ASP A 63 5.19 -0.63 -14.67
C ASP A 63 3.83 -1.17 -15.13
N TYR A 64 3.20 -2.03 -14.34
CA TYR A 64 1.81 -2.46 -14.53
C TYR A 64 0.83 -1.31 -14.73
N LEU A 65 0.99 -0.21 -14.00
CA LEU A 65 0.10 0.96 -14.05
C LEU A 65 0.20 1.71 -15.37
N PRO A 66 1.38 2.21 -15.80
CA PRO A 66 1.51 2.84 -17.11
C PRO A 66 1.24 1.86 -18.26
N ALA A 67 1.57 0.57 -18.13
CA ALA A 67 1.25 -0.43 -19.14
C ALA A 67 -0.26 -0.58 -19.39
N LEU A 68 -1.07 -0.45 -18.34
CA LEU A 68 -2.52 -0.56 -18.42
C LEU A 68 -3.19 0.74 -18.87
N PHE A 69 -2.81 1.88 -18.28
CA PHE A 69 -3.54 3.16 -18.42
C PHE A 69 -2.95 4.13 -19.45
N ILE A 70 -1.69 3.96 -19.86
CA ILE A 70 -1.00 4.91 -20.74
C ILE A 70 -0.61 4.22 -22.05
N TYR A 71 0.16 3.14 -21.96
CA TYR A 71 0.72 2.49 -23.15
C TYR A 71 -0.21 1.44 -23.76
N HIS A 72 -1.18 0.96 -22.98
CA HIS A 72 -2.09 -0.13 -23.37
C HIS A 72 -1.35 -1.37 -23.90
N ASP A 73 -0.15 -1.61 -23.37
CA ASP A 73 0.73 -2.69 -23.77
C ASP A 73 0.69 -3.87 -22.78
N PHE A 74 -0.13 -3.81 -21.73
CA PHE A 74 -0.23 -4.85 -20.70
C PHE A 74 -0.52 -6.27 -21.25
N VAL A 75 -1.47 -6.41 -22.19
CA VAL A 75 -1.88 -7.71 -22.72
C VAL A 75 -1.07 -8.08 -23.96
N ARG A 76 -0.05 -8.93 -23.76
CA ARG A 76 0.81 -9.46 -24.85
C ARG A 76 0.70 -10.97 -25.02
N LYS A 77 -0.23 -11.61 -24.31
CA LYS A 77 -0.53 -13.04 -24.39
C LYS A 77 -0.87 -13.37 -25.86
N ASN A 78 -0.02 -14.15 -26.53
CA ASN A 78 -0.08 -14.54 -27.96
C ASN A 78 0.60 -13.60 -28.98
N ARG A 79 1.35 -12.58 -28.57
CA ARG A 79 2.19 -11.78 -29.48
C ARG A 79 3.67 -12.00 -29.15
N PRO A 80 4.32 -13.07 -29.63
CA PRO A 80 5.72 -13.33 -29.30
C PRO A 80 6.62 -12.19 -29.82
N GLU A 81 7.64 -11.84 -29.06
CA GLU A 81 8.55 -10.74 -29.35
C GLU A 81 9.22 -10.85 -30.71
N SER A 82 9.64 -12.07 -31.11
CA SER A 82 10.25 -12.34 -32.41
C SER A 82 9.40 -11.87 -33.58
N ASN A 83 8.08 -11.94 -33.45
CA ASN A 83 7.14 -11.61 -34.52
C ASN A 83 6.60 -10.17 -34.40
N TYR A 84 6.74 -9.53 -33.24
CA TYR A 84 6.19 -8.20 -32.94
C TYR A 84 7.20 -7.27 -32.23
N PRO A 85 8.42 -7.08 -32.75
CA PRO A 85 9.49 -6.36 -32.03
C PRO A 85 9.11 -4.90 -31.68
N ALA A 86 8.30 -4.24 -32.52
CA ALA A 86 7.82 -2.89 -32.26
C ALA A 86 6.94 -2.78 -31.00
N LEU A 87 6.18 -3.82 -30.66
CA LEU A 87 5.33 -3.87 -29.45
C LEU A 87 6.16 -3.87 -28.17
N TYR A 88 7.38 -4.41 -28.23
CA TYR A 88 8.26 -4.61 -27.08
C TYR A 88 9.32 -3.51 -26.91
N LYS A 89 9.45 -2.60 -27.88
CA LYS A 89 10.49 -1.56 -27.92
C LYS A 89 10.68 -0.76 -26.62
N ARG A 90 9.60 -0.48 -25.88
CA ARG A 90 9.63 0.28 -24.61
C ARG A 90 10.27 -0.53 -23.46
N ILE A 91 10.07 -1.84 -23.46
CA ILE A 91 10.37 -2.74 -22.34
C ILE A 91 11.58 -3.63 -22.58
N ASP A 92 12.02 -3.77 -23.83
CA ASP A 92 13.10 -4.67 -24.24
C ASP A 92 14.43 -4.40 -23.48
N LYS A 93 14.75 -3.13 -23.24
CA LYS A 93 15.99 -2.73 -22.52
C LYS A 93 15.84 -2.67 -20.99
N LYS A 94 14.72 -3.13 -20.43
CA LYS A 94 14.44 -3.05 -18.98
C LYS A 94 14.83 -4.36 -18.31
N ALA A 95 15.78 -4.31 -17.38
CA ALA A 95 16.33 -5.49 -16.68
C ALA A 95 15.31 -6.27 -15.81
N PHE A 96 14.10 -5.75 -15.65
CA PHE A 96 13.01 -6.42 -14.93
C PHE A 96 12.05 -7.19 -15.85
N TYR A 97 12.13 -6.97 -17.15
CA TYR A 97 11.51 -7.84 -18.14
C TYR A 97 12.47 -8.97 -18.50
N VAL A 98 11.96 -10.20 -18.48
CA VAL A 98 12.71 -11.41 -18.79
C VAL A 98 12.06 -12.14 -19.95
N ASP A 99 12.88 -12.83 -20.73
CA ASP A 99 12.41 -13.65 -21.84
C ASP A 99 11.88 -14.99 -21.34
N TYR A 100 10.63 -15.29 -21.69
CA TYR A 100 9.99 -16.55 -21.38
C TYR A 100 9.15 -17.02 -22.57
N LYS A 101 9.56 -18.14 -23.19
CA LYS A 101 8.87 -18.77 -24.34
C LYS A 101 8.54 -17.80 -25.48
N GLY A 102 9.49 -16.91 -25.80
CA GLY A 102 9.33 -15.91 -26.87
C GLY A 102 8.50 -14.69 -26.48
N PHE A 103 8.22 -14.46 -25.19
CA PHE A 103 7.56 -13.26 -24.68
C PHE A 103 8.47 -12.54 -23.67
N LYS A 104 8.41 -11.20 -23.63
CA LYS A 104 8.90 -10.45 -22.45
C LYS A 104 7.84 -10.45 -21.35
N VAL A 105 8.24 -10.87 -20.16
CA VAL A 105 7.39 -10.94 -18.96
C VAL A 105 8.02 -10.13 -17.84
N ASP A 106 7.22 -9.31 -17.15
CA ASP A 106 7.68 -8.64 -15.94
C ASP A 106 7.86 -9.66 -14.82
N LYS A 107 9.07 -9.75 -14.26
CA LYS A 107 9.39 -10.70 -13.20
C LYS A 107 8.82 -10.31 -11.84
N TYR A 108 8.41 -9.05 -11.66
CA TYR A 108 7.90 -8.56 -10.38
C TYR A 108 6.40 -8.80 -10.22
N PRO A 109 5.93 -9.18 -9.02
CA PRO A 109 4.50 -9.30 -8.74
C PRO A 109 3.72 -7.96 -8.83
N VAL A 110 2.45 -8.04 -9.22
CA VAL A 110 1.58 -6.86 -9.46
C VAL A 110 1.06 -6.17 -8.18
N GLY A 111 1.19 -6.78 -7.00
CA GLY A 111 0.52 -6.32 -5.78
C GLY A 111 0.91 -4.91 -5.34
N THR A 112 2.16 -4.50 -5.58
CA THR A 112 2.62 -3.15 -5.25
C THR A 112 1.92 -2.11 -6.14
N ALA A 113 1.84 -2.36 -7.46
CA ALA A 113 1.07 -1.54 -8.39
C ALA A 113 -0.41 -1.45 -7.99
N LEU A 114 -1.03 -2.55 -7.54
CA LEU A 114 -2.42 -2.55 -7.09
C LEU A 114 -2.65 -1.53 -5.97
N LEU A 115 -1.74 -1.48 -4.99
CA LEU A 115 -1.83 -0.57 -3.85
C LEU A 115 -1.45 0.88 -4.23
N GLN A 116 -0.54 1.06 -5.18
CA GLN A 116 -0.18 2.36 -5.74
C GLN A 116 -1.25 2.92 -6.68
N GLY A 117 -2.11 2.07 -7.26
CA GLY A 117 -3.09 2.41 -8.28
C GLY A 117 -4.00 3.61 -7.96
N PRO A 118 -4.64 3.70 -6.78
CA PRO A 118 -5.47 4.86 -6.43
C PRO A 118 -4.70 6.18 -6.46
N PHE A 119 -3.42 6.17 -6.04
CA PHE A 119 -2.57 7.36 -6.03
C PHE A 119 -2.08 7.69 -7.44
N PHE A 120 -1.73 6.68 -8.23
CA PHE A 120 -1.42 6.83 -9.65
C PHE A 120 -2.58 7.48 -10.41
N LEU A 121 -3.81 7.02 -10.18
CA LEU A 121 -5.00 7.57 -10.84
C LEU A 121 -5.23 9.03 -10.48
N ALA A 122 -4.93 9.43 -9.23
CA ALA A 122 -4.97 10.82 -8.84
C ALA A 122 -3.99 11.67 -9.66
N ALA A 123 -2.74 11.22 -9.83
CA ALA A 123 -1.76 11.92 -10.70
C ALA A 123 -2.12 11.85 -12.18
N TYR A 124 -2.71 10.74 -12.64
CA TYR A 124 -3.08 10.52 -14.03
C TYR A 124 -4.22 11.46 -14.46
N TRP A 125 -5.25 11.62 -13.62
CA TRP A 125 -6.37 12.52 -13.90
C TRP A 125 -6.10 13.98 -13.58
N SER A 126 -5.15 14.30 -12.69
CA SER A 126 -4.78 15.69 -12.40
C SER A 126 -3.91 16.34 -13.50
N LYS A 127 -3.53 15.60 -14.55
CA LYS A 127 -2.67 16.16 -15.60
C LYS A 127 -3.44 17.13 -16.49
N PRO A 128 -2.92 18.33 -16.77
CA PRO A 128 -3.47 19.15 -17.83
C PRO A 128 -3.30 18.42 -19.18
N LEU A 129 -4.36 18.37 -19.99
CA LEU A 129 -4.40 17.72 -21.31
C LEU A 129 -3.42 18.31 -22.35
N HIS A 130 -2.58 19.28 -21.98
CA HIS A 130 -1.75 20.02 -22.92
C HIS A 130 -0.38 19.35 -23.12
N GLY A 131 -0.27 18.61 -24.23
CA GLY A 131 0.90 18.67 -25.13
C GLY A 131 1.97 17.58 -25.00
N HIS A 132 2.05 16.83 -23.90
CA HIS A 132 2.99 15.70 -23.80
C HIS A 132 2.29 14.44 -23.30
N PRO A 133 2.30 13.32 -24.06
CA PRO A 133 1.81 12.05 -23.56
C PRO A 133 2.70 11.66 -22.39
N ALA A 134 2.18 11.79 -21.18
CA ALA A 134 2.96 11.51 -20.00
C ALA A 134 3.22 10.00 -19.94
N GLY A 135 4.50 9.64 -19.87
CA GLY A 135 4.96 8.25 -19.92
C GLY A 135 4.77 7.47 -18.62
N GLY A 136 4.24 8.10 -17.56
CA GLY A 136 3.96 7.40 -16.30
C GLY A 136 5.04 7.54 -15.24
N PHE A 137 6.16 8.22 -15.53
CA PHE A 137 7.35 8.24 -14.67
C PHE A 137 7.79 9.65 -14.26
N GLU A 138 7.07 10.68 -14.68
CA GLU A 138 7.38 12.08 -14.36
C GLU A 138 7.16 12.39 -12.87
N LYS A 139 7.66 13.56 -12.43
CA LYS A 139 7.59 14.02 -11.03
C LYS A 139 6.23 13.81 -10.35
N PRO A 140 5.06 14.11 -10.96
CA PRO A 140 3.77 13.88 -10.31
C PRO A 140 3.57 12.41 -9.87
N PHE A 141 3.99 11.46 -10.71
CA PHE A 141 3.88 10.03 -10.40
C PHE A 141 4.83 9.61 -9.28
N GLN A 142 6.07 10.13 -9.29
CA GLN A 142 7.05 9.92 -8.21
C GLN A 142 6.47 10.37 -6.86
N HIS A 143 5.86 11.56 -6.82
CA HIS A 143 5.22 12.09 -5.61
C HIS A 143 4.03 11.24 -5.16
N THR A 144 3.19 10.75 -6.08
CA THR A 144 2.06 9.88 -5.70
C THR A 144 2.50 8.53 -5.17
N VAL A 145 3.61 7.96 -5.66
CA VAL A 145 4.20 6.75 -5.10
C VAL A 145 4.76 6.99 -3.70
N GLN A 146 5.48 8.10 -3.49
CA GLN A 146 5.93 8.51 -2.15
C GLN A 146 4.74 8.65 -1.18
N THR A 147 3.66 9.30 -1.65
CA THR A 147 2.43 9.49 -0.87
C THR A 147 1.76 8.16 -0.53
N ALA A 148 1.67 7.23 -1.50
CA ALA A 148 1.14 5.89 -1.27
C ALA A 148 1.94 5.16 -0.18
N THR A 149 3.26 5.22 -0.24
CA THR A 149 4.13 4.57 0.74
C THR A 149 3.92 5.11 2.14
N LEU A 150 3.82 6.42 2.32
CA LEU A 150 3.51 7.02 3.63
C LEU A 150 2.11 6.65 4.12
N PHE A 151 1.13 6.58 3.22
CA PHE A 151 -0.22 6.13 3.55
C PHE A 151 -0.24 4.69 4.06
N TYR A 152 0.44 3.76 3.38
CA TYR A 152 0.50 2.36 3.83
C TYR A 152 1.40 2.16 5.04
N LEU A 153 2.42 2.99 5.24
CA LEU A 153 3.18 3.02 6.50
C LEU A 153 2.24 3.35 7.67
N LEU A 154 1.45 4.41 7.56
CA LEU A 154 0.44 4.78 8.56
C LEU A 154 -0.55 3.63 8.81
N ALA A 155 -1.08 3.03 7.74
CA ALA A 155 -2.02 1.91 7.85
C ALA A 155 -1.39 0.71 8.56
N GLY A 156 -0.14 0.37 8.24
CA GLY A 156 0.61 -0.70 8.90
C GLY A 156 0.87 -0.42 10.38
N LEU A 157 1.22 0.81 10.76
CA LEU A 157 1.39 1.20 12.16
C LEU A 157 0.09 1.08 12.96
N ILE A 158 -1.05 1.45 12.35
CA ILE A 158 -2.37 1.29 12.98
C ILE A 158 -2.67 -0.19 13.24
N PHE A 159 -2.39 -1.07 12.29
CA PHE A 159 -2.59 -2.51 12.49
C PHE A 159 -1.60 -3.09 13.51
N LEU A 160 -0.35 -2.64 13.50
CA LEU A 160 0.65 -3.02 14.51
C LEU A 160 0.18 -2.66 15.92
N ARG A 161 -0.31 -1.43 16.15
CA ARG A 161 -0.91 -1.06 17.44
C ARG A 161 -2.04 -2.02 17.82
N LYS A 162 -2.97 -2.26 16.89
CA LYS A 162 -4.13 -3.11 17.17
C LYS A 162 -3.72 -4.53 17.56
N ILE A 163 -2.65 -5.08 16.96
CA ILE A 163 -2.07 -6.36 17.37
C ILE A 163 -1.56 -6.24 18.81
N LEU A 164 -0.69 -5.27 19.09
CA LEU A 164 -0.07 -5.09 20.42
C LEU A 164 -1.12 -4.85 21.52
N GLU A 165 -2.19 -4.13 21.23
CA GLU A 165 -3.33 -3.95 22.15
C GLU A 165 -4.06 -5.27 22.45
N MET A 166 -4.12 -6.22 21.51
CA MET A 166 -4.66 -7.58 21.76
C MET A 166 -3.74 -8.45 22.62
N TYR A 167 -2.50 -8.02 22.88
CA TYR A 167 -1.58 -8.61 23.84
C TYR A 167 -1.51 -7.79 25.14
N SER A 168 -2.44 -6.86 25.35
CA SER A 168 -2.51 -6.01 26.55
C SER A 168 -1.25 -5.16 26.78
N ILE A 169 -0.51 -4.85 25.71
CA ILE A 169 0.67 -3.97 25.79
C ILE A 169 0.20 -2.53 26.08
N ARG A 170 0.90 -1.84 26.99
CA ARG A 170 0.57 -0.48 27.39
C ARG A 170 0.82 0.51 26.23
N LYS A 171 -0.09 1.49 26.05
CA LYS A 171 -0.03 2.48 24.96
C LYS A 171 1.30 3.23 24.82
N PRO A 172 1.96 3.70 25.89
CA PRO A 172 3.26 4.38 25.76
C PRO A 172 4.34 3.47 25.17
N VAL A 173 4.31 2.18 25.52
CA VAL A 173 5.25 1.17 24.98
C VAL A 173 4.98 0.96 23.50
N ILE A 174 3.71 0.84 23.10
CA ILE A 174 3.34 0.72 21.68
C ILE A 174 3.85 1.91 20.88
N LEU A 175 3.61 3.13 21.35
CA LEU A 175 4.05 4.34 20.67
C LEU A 175 5.58 4.39 20.56
N PHE A 176 6.28 4.08 21.65
CA PHE A 176 7.74 4.02 21.64
C PHE A 176 8.26 2.97 20.64
N SER A 177 7.68 1.77 20.61
CA SER A 177 8.02 0.73 19.63
C SER A 177 7.75 1.18 18.19
N GLN A 178 6.65 1.89 17.92
CA GLN A 178 6.35 2.44 16.60
C GLN A 178 7.37 3.50 16.17
N ILE A 179 7.75 4.41 17.07
CA ILE A 179 8.79 5.41 16.81
C ILE A 179 10.11 4.71 16.48
N LEU A 180 10.56 3.78 17.32
CA LEU A 180 11.78 3.01 17.07
C LEU A 180 11.72 2.27 15.73
N LEU A 181 10.59 1.66 15.39
CA LEU A 181 10.41 0.94 14.13
C LEU A 181 10.50 1.87 12.92
N VAL A 182 9.85 3.03 12.96
CA VAL A 182 9.86 3.99 11.84
C VAL A 182 11.25 4.57 11.61
N PHE A 183 11.93 4.96 12.69
CA PHE A 183 13.26 5.56 12.64
C PHE A 183 14.40 4.53 12.61
N ALA A 184 14.08 3.24 12.61
CA ALA A 184 15.06 2.19 12.33
C ALA A 184 15.42 2.18 10.84
N THR A 185 16.66 1.79 10.55
CA THR A 185 17.25 1.80 9.20
C THR A 185 16.36 1.17 8.12
N PRO A 186 15.72 0.00 8.32
CA PRO A 186 14.96 -0.63 7.24
C PRO A 186 13.73 0.18 6.82
N VAL A 187 12.91 0.61 7.78
CA VAL A 187 11.68 1.34 7.48
C VAL A 187 12.01 2.74 6.97
N THR A 188 12.99 3.42 7.59
CA THR A 188 13.43 4.72 7.09
C THR A 188 13.93 4.64 5.65
N HIS A 189 14.72 3.61 5.31
CA HIS A 189 15.22 3.42 3.96
C HIS A 189 14.09 3.15 2.95
N TYR A 190 13.20 2.21 3.25
CA TYR A 190 12.12 1.80 2.34
C TYR A 190 10.91 2.74 2.35
N ALA A 191 10.79 3.65 3.32
CA ALA A 191 9.76 4.69 3.31
C ALA A 191 10.26 6.00 2.68
N ASN A 192 11.56 6.14 2.42
CA ASN A 192 12.15 7.33 1.81
C ASN A 192 12.91 7.02 0.51
N PHE A 193 14.12 6.46 0.61
CA PHE A 193 15.01 6.25 -0.54
C PHE A 193 14.44 5.28 -1.58
N ASP A 194 13.79 4.23 -1.11
CA ASP A 194 13.24 3.16 -1.93
C ASP A 194 11.72 3.04 -1.73
N ALA A 195 11.05 4.18 -1.60
CA ALA A 195 9.61 4.24 -1.33
C ALA A 195 8.76 3.47 -2.34
N GLY A 196 9.19 3.34 -3.61
CA GLY A 196 8.47 2.58 -4.62
C GLY A 196 8.57 1.05 -4.48
N PHE A 197 9.38 0.53 -3.55
CA PHE A 197 9.57 -0.91 -3.36
C PHE A 197 8.42 -1.52 -2.56
N SER A 198 8.25 -2.84 -2.69
CA SER A 198 7.20 -3.64 -2.04
C SER A 198 7.24 -3.71 -0.49
N HIS A 199 8.29 -3.21 0.18
CA HIS A 199 8.54 -3.48 1.60
C HIS A 199 7.52 -2.84 2.55
N ILE A 200 7.21 -1.55 2.40
CA ILE A 200 6.23 -0.86 3.26
C ILE A 200 4.80 -1.39 3.02
N TYR A 201 4.48 -1.68 1.75
CA TYR A 201 3.24 -2.33 1.36
C TYR A 201 3.10 -3.74 1.97
N SER A 202 4.20 -4.50 2.00
CA SER A 202 4.27 -5.81 2.65
C SER A 202 4.09 -5.70 4.16
N PHE A 203 4.72 -4.72 4.81
CA PHE A 203 4.54 -4.45 6.24
C PHE A 203 3.07 -4.19 6.58
N PHE A 204 2.39 -3.36 5.78
CA PHE A 204 0.95 -3.14 5.90
C PHE A 204 0.15 -4.45 5.75
N ALA A 205 0.38 -5.21 4.68
CA ALA A 205 -0.38 -6.43 4.41
C ALA A 205 -0.17 -7.49 5.50
N LEU A 206 1.07 -7.66 5.98
CA LEU A 206 1.43 -8.60 7.05
C LEU A 206 0.82 -8.21 8.39
N THR A 207 0.93 -6.94 8.79
CA THR A 207 0.32 -6.48 10.05
C THR A 207 -1.21 -6.57 10.00
N ALA A 208 -1.83 -6.29 8.85
CA ALA A 208 -3.26 -6.48 8.68
C ALA A 208 -3.65 -7.98 8.74
N PHE A 209 -2.90 -8.85 8.05
CA PHE A 209 -3.10 -10.30 8.11
C PHE A 209 -3.06 -10.82 9.56
N PHE A 210 -1.98 -10.56 10.29
CA PHE A 210 -1.85 -11.02 11.69
C PHE A 210 -2.95 -10.45 12.60
N TYR A 211 -3.35 -9.19 12.38
CA TYR A 211 -4.46 -8.60 13.12
C TYR A 211 -5.76 -9.38 12.92
N PHE A 212 -6.13 -9.64 11.65
CA PHE A 212 -7.39 -10.31 11.33
C PHE A 212 -7.35 -11.80 11.69
N SER A 213 -6.22 -12.48 11.50
CA SER A 213 -6.02 -13.87 11.95
C SER A 213 -6.24 -13.99 13.46
N ARG A 214 -5.57 -13.16 14.27
CA ARG A 214 -5.77 -13.17 15.72
C ARG A 214 -7.19 -12.73 16.12
N SER A 215 -7.76 -11.74 15.45
CA SER A 215 -9.14 -11.29 15.70
C SER A 215 -10.14 -12.42 15.43
N PHE A 216 -9.91 -13.25 14.42
CA PHE A 216 -10.74 -14.42 14.14
C PHE A 216 -10.68 -15.45 15.28
N PHE A 217 -9.50 -15.83 15.74
CA PHE A 217 -9.37 -16.82 16.84
C PHE A 217 -9.84 -16.30 18.20
N THR A 218 -9.83 -14.99 18.42
CA THR A 218 -10.26 -14.40 19.70
C THR A 218 -11.75 -14.06 19.73
N ARG A 219 -12.35 -13.71 18.58
CA ARG A 219 -13.74 -13.23 18.50
C ARG A 219 -14.67 -14.15 17.71
N TYR A 220 -14.13 -15.15 17.01
CA TYR A 220 -14.85 -16.12 16.20
C TYR A 220 -15.77 -15.49 15.12
N ARG A 221 -15.32 -14.40 14.50
CA ARG A 221 -16.09 -13.67 13.48
C ARG A 221 -15.64 -14.06 12.07
N VAL A 222 -16.55 -14.62 11.28
CA VAL A 222 -16.30 -14.99 9.86
C VAL A 222 -15.76 -13.82 9.03
N LYS A 223 -16.21 -12.59 9.32
CA LYS A 223 -15.70 -11.39 8.65
C LYS A 223 -14.18 -11.21 8.85
N ASP A 224 -13.67 -11.51 10.04
CA ASP A 224 -12.23 -11.40 10.32
C ASP A 224 -11.45 -12.49 9.57
N PHE A 225 -12.01 -13.70 9.42
CA PHE A 225 -11.44 -14.76 8.58
C PHE A 225 -11.36 -14.35 7.11
N LEU A 226 -12.45 -13.81 6.54
CA LEU A 226 -12.46 -13.33 5.16
C LEU A 226 -11.43 -12.23 4.93
N TRP A 227 -11.27 -11.29 5.87
CA TRP A 227 -10.22 -10.29 5.79
C TRP A 227 -8.83 -10.90 5.88
N ALA A 228 -8.60 -11.89 6.74
CA ALA A 228 -7.32 -12.60 6.80
C ALA A 228 -6.99 -13.28 5.46
N CYS A 229 -7.95 -13.97 4.83
CA CYS A 229 -7.76 -14.55 3.50
C CYS A 229 -7.48 -13.50 2.43
N ALA A 230 -8.18 -12.36 2.46
CA ALA A 230 -7.96 -11.26 1.51
C ALA A 230 -6.53 -10.68 1.65
N PHE A 231 -6.06 -10.47 2.88
CA PHE A 231 -4.70 -10.00 3.13
C PHE A 231 -3.65 -11.06 2.80
N LEU A 232 -3.94 -12.35 2.99
CA LEU A 232 -3.06 -13.43 2.53
C LEU A 232 -2.93 -13.43 1.00
N GLY A 233 -4.02 -13.25 0.27
CA GLY A 233 -3.99 -13.06 -1.18
C GLY A 233 -3.15 -11.84 -1.58
N LEU A 234 -3.31 -10.72 -0.88
CA LEU A 234 -2.50 -9.52 -1.11
C LEU A 234 -1.00 -9.76 -0.82
N ILE A 235 -0.66 -10.51 0.22
CA ILE A 235 0.73 -10.89 0.55
C ILE A 235 1.36 -11.65 -0.63
N LEU A 236 0.66 -12.64 -1.19
CA LEU A 236 1.13 -13.41 -2.35
C LEU A 236 1.32 -12.54 -3.59
N LEU A 237 0.45 -11.55 -3.79
CA LEU A 237 0.57 -10.59 -4.89
C LEU A 237 1.70 -9.58 -4.68
N LEU A 238 2.09 -9.28 -3.44
CA LEU A 238 3.18 -8.36 -3.14
C LEU A 238 4.55 -9.02 -3.25
N ARG A 239 4.73 -10.12 -2.50
CA ARG A 239 5.98 -10.89 -2.44
C ARG A 239 5.66 -12.31 -1.99
N GLN A 240 5.92 -13.30 -2.85
CA GLN A 240 5.59 -14.70 -2.58
C GLN A 240 6.30 -15.26 -1.34
N ILE A 241 7.55 -14.83 -1.09
CA ILE A 241 8.32 -15.27 0.08
C ILE A 241 7.63 -14.92 1.42
N ASN A 242 6.80 -13.89 1.44
CA ASN A 242 6.09 -13.48 2.66
C ASN A 242 4.98 -14.47 3.05
N VAL A 243 4.67 -15.48 2.22
CA VAL A 243 3.74 -16.56 2.59
C VAL A 243 4.19 -17.34 3.83
N LEU A 244 5.49 -17.31 4.14
CA LEU A 244 6.04 -17.88 5.38
C LEU A 244 5.39 -17.30 6.65
N ALA A 245 4.74 -16.13 6.56
CA ALA A 245 3.95 -15.56 7.64
C ALA A 245 2.81 -16.48 8.13
N VAL A 246 2.33 -17.42 7.31
CA VAL A 246 1.29 -18.39 7.71
C VAL A 246 1.79 -19.39 8.77
N LEU A 247 3.11 -19.54 8.91
CA LEU A 247 3.71 -20.45 9.89
C LEU A 247 3.71 -19.88 11.33
N PHE A 248 3.30 -18.63 11.52
CA PHE A 248 3.32 -17.90 12.79
C PHE A 248 1.91 -17.43 13.18
#